data_AF-A0A956RQ02-F1
#
_entry.id   AF-A0A956RQ02-F1
#
_cell.length_a   1.000
_cell.length_b   1.000
_cell.length_c   1.000
_cell.angle_alpha   90.00
_cell.angle_beta   90.00
_cell.angle_gamma   90.00
#
_symmetry.space_group_name_H-M   'P 1'
#
loop_
_entity.id
_entity.type
_entity.pdbx_description
1 polymer ?
#
loop_
_entity_poly.entity_id
_entity_poly.type
_entity_poly.pdbx_seq_one_letter_code
_entity_poly.pdbx_strand_id
1 'polypeptide(L)'
;MTRIGVLLSGCGVKDGAEIHEAVLTLLALDRAGVEAVCLAPDKEQQDVIDHRTGKTIKEKRNVLSESARIARGNIKSIKEIKADDLDGLVIPGGSG
;
A
#
# COMPACT_ATOMS: atom_id res chain seq x y z
N MET A 1 13.17 18.08 0.94
CA MET A 1 13.47 16.64 0.80
C MET A 1 12.47 16.10 -0.20
N THR A 2 12.91 15.32 -1.20
CA THR A 2 12.00 14.78 -2.22
C THR A 2 11.01 13.82 -1.57
N ARG A 3 9.73 13.95 -1.89
CA ARG A 3 8.62 13.18 -1.29
C ARG A 3 7.94 12.34 -2.35
N ILE A 4 7.97 11.02 -2.21
CA ILE A 4 7.37 10.10 -3.15
C ILE A 4 6.19 9.41 -2.48
N GLY A 5 5.01 9.55 -3.07
CA GLY A 5 3.84 8.78 -2.67
C GLY A 5 4.04 7.31 -3.00
N VAL A 6 3.74 6.42 -2.06
CA VAL A 6 3.68 4.98 -2.28
C VAL A 6 2.24 4.54 -2.06
N LEU A 7 1.49 4.35 -3.14
CA LEU A 7 0.07 4.00 -3.09
C LEU A 7 -0.11 2.49 -2.99
N LEU A 8 -0.60 2.03 -1.85
CA LEU A 8 -0.84 0.63 -1.52
C LEU A 8 -2.34 0.29 -1.67
N SER A 9 -2.63 -0.97 -2.00
CA SER A 9 -3.99 -1.49 -2.16
C SER A 9 -4.39 -2.56 -1.14
N GLY A 10 -3.60 -2.79 -0.10
CA GLY A 10 -3.82 -3.78 0.96
C GLY A 10 -2.51 -4.44 1.37
N CYS A 11 -2.55 -5.68 1.89
CA CYS A 11 -1.37 -6.39 2.37
C CYS A 11 -1.37 -7.87 1.96
N GLY A 12 -1.15 -8.15 0.68
CA GLY A 12 -1.14 -9.50 0.12
C GLY A 12 -1.39 -9.49 -1.38
N VAL A 13 -0.58 -10.21 -2.17
CA VAL A 13 -0.61 -10.17 -3.64
C VAL A 13 -1.96 -10.47 -4.28
N LYS A 14 -2.84 -11.26 -3.63
CA LYS A 14 -4.14 -11.66 -4.20
C LYS A 14 -5.30 -10.76 -3.79
N ASP A 15 -5.14 -9.91 -2.78
CA ASP A 15 -6.21 -9.05 -2.26
C ASP A 15 -5.75 -7.65 -1.83
N GLY A 16 -4.54 -7.26 -2.23
CA GLY A 16 -3.92 -5.99 -1.95
C GLY A 16 -2.58 -5.83 -2.66
N ALA A 17 -1.69 -5.06 -2.06
CA ALA A 17 -0.35 -4.82 -2.60
C ALA A 17 0.53 -6.08 -2.48
N GLU A 18 1.35 -6.33 -3.50
CA GLU A 18 2.43 -7.31 -3.44
C GLU A 18 3.47 -6.85 -2.40
N ILE A 19 3.67 -7.67 -1.36
CA ILE A 19 4.40 -7.26 -0.16
C ILE A 19 5.89 -7.06 -0.45
N HIS A 20 6.48 -7.90 -1.29
CA HIS A 20 7.90 -7.77 -1.62
C HIS A 20 8.17 -6.56 -2.51
N GLU A 21 7.36 -6.30 -3.52
CA GLU A 21 7.45 -5.11 -4.36
C GLU A 21 7.30 -3.84 -3.53
N ALA A 22 6.33 -3.80 -2.61
CA ALA A 22 6.14 -2.68 -1.71
C ALA A 22 7.36 -2.47 -0.79
N VAL A 23 7.87 -3.52 -0.16
CA VAL A 23 9.04 -3.43 0.73
C VAL A 23 10.30 -3.04 -0.05
N LEU A 24 10.53 -3.60 -1.23
CA LEU A 24 11.68 -3.26 -2.08
C LEU A 24 11.59 -1.82 -2.59
N THR A 25 10.39 -1.34 -2.92
CA THR A 25 10.13 0.07 -3.26
C THR A 25 10.52 0.98 -2.11
N LEU A 26 10.02 0.70 -0.90
CA LEU A 26 10.33 1.49 0.29
C LEU A 26 11.83 1.49 0.61
N LEU A 27 12.49 0.33 0.49
CA LEU A 27 13.93 0.20 0.68
C LEU A 27 14.73 1.00 -0.35
N ALA A 28 14.30 1.00 -1.62
CA ALA A 28 14.97 1.75 -2.68
C ALA A 28 14.86 3.27 -2.46
N LEU A 29 13.68 3.75 -2.06
CA LEU A 29 13.45 5.16 -1.73
C LEU A 29 14.28 5.60 -0.52
N ASP A 30 14.30 4.79 0.54
CA ASP A 30 15.11 5.05 1.74
C ASP A 30 16.61 5.13 1.42
N ARG A 31 17.14 4.18 0.64
CA ARG A 31 18.54 4.19 0.18
C ARG A 31 18.88 5.38 -0.71
N ALA A 32 17.89 5.95 -1.41
CA ALA A 32 18.05 7.15 -2.22
C ALA A 32 17.93 8.46 -1.39
N GLY A 33 17.66 8.39 -0.09
CA GLY A 33 17.44 9.56 0.77
C GLY A 33 16.12 10.29 0.49
N VAL A 34 15.14 9.57 -0.04
CA VAL A 34 13.82 10.09 -0.44
C VAL A 34 12.79 9.75 0.64
N GLU A 35 11.93 10.71 0.98
CA GLU A 35 10.81 10.48 1.92
C GLU A 35 9.71 9.68 1.21
N ALA A 36 9.46 8.46 1.67
CA ALA A 36 8.30 7.67 1.25
C ALA A 36 7.05 8.08 2.06
N VAL A 37 6.02 8.56 1.36
CA VAL A 37 4.71 8.87 1.92
C VAL A 37 3.76 7.73 1.58
N CYS A 38 3.54 6.79 2.50
CA CYS A 38 2.62 5.68 2.26
C CYS A 38 1.17 6.17 2.23
N LEU A 39 0.41 5.74 1.22
CA LEU A 39 -0.98 6.12 0.98
C LEU A 39 -1.80 4.87 0.69
N ALA A 40 -3.07 4.90 1.06
CA ALA A 40 -4.04 3.90 0.63
C ALA A 40 -5.45 4.49 0.60
N PRO A 41 -6.38 3.97 -0.22
CA PRO A 41 -7.78 4.35 -0.15
C PRO A 41 -8.43 3.76 1.11
N ASP A 42 -9.17 4.58 1.84
CA ASP A 42 -9.99 4.12 2.97
C ASP A 42 -11.32 3.55 2.45
N LYS A 43 -11.31 2.25 2.12
CA LYS A 43 -12.47 1.48 1.61
C LYS A 43 -12.32 -0.01 1.93
N GLU A 44 -13.42 -0.76 1.82
CA GLU A 44 -13.37 -2.23 1.88
C GLU A 44 -12.59 -2.80 0.67
N GLN A 45 -11.83 -3.88 0.89
CA GLN A 45 -11.27 -4.71 -0.17
C GLN A 45 -12.41 -5.39 -0.95
N GLN A 46 -12.19 -5.65 -2.25
CA GLN A 46 -13.19 -6.32 -3.09
C GLN A 46 -13.39 -7.78 -2.66
N ASP A 47 -12.28 -8.48 -2.43
CA ASP A 47 -12.22 -9.87 -1.98
C ASP A 47 -11.20 -9.97 -0.82
N VAL A 48 -11.35 -11.00 0.00
CA VAL A 48 -10.34 -11.38 1.01
C VAL A 48 -9.91 -12.80 0.70
N ILE A 49 -8.61 -13.03 0.53
CA ILE A 49 -8.07 -14.30 0.05
C ILE A 49 -7.21 -14.95 1.13
N ASP A 50 -7.53 -16.21 1.46
CA ASP A 50 -6.56 -17.05 2.15
C ASP A 50 -5.42 -17.39 1.18
N HIS A 51 -4.27 -16.76 1.40
CA HIS A 51 -3.11 -16.91 0.53
C HIS A 51 -2.51 -18.32 0.53
N ARG A 52 -2.76 -19.13 1.57
CA ARG A 52 -2.32 -20.54 1.63
C ARG A 52 -3.17 -21.43 0.71
N THR A 53 -4.48 -21.22 0.67
CA THR A 53 -5.41 -22.05 -0.12
C THR A 53 -5.77 -21.44 -1.48
N GLY A 54 -5.54 -20.13 -1.65
CA GLY A 54 -5.92 -19.35 -2.82
C GLY A 54 -7.41 -19.09 -2.97
N LYS A 55 -8.22 -19.37 -1.92
CA LYS A 55 -9.67 -19.23 -1.97
C LYS A 55 -10.12 -17.94 -1.30
N THR A 56 -11.19 -17.36 -1.83
CA THR A 56 -11.91 -16.26 -1.17
C THR A 56 -12.54 -16.75 0.13
N ILE A 57 -12.39 -15.95 1.18
CA ILE A 57 -13.02 -16.16 2.48
C ILE A 57 -14.08 -15.08 2.72
N LYS A 58 -15.15 -15.43 3.45
CA LYS A 58 -16.26 -14.50 3.76
C LYS A 58 -15.91 -13.59 4.93
N GLU A 59 -14.91 -12.75 4.73
CA GLU A 59 -14.48 -11.72 5.67
C GLU A 59 -14.48 -10.35 4.98
N LYS A 60 -14.48 -9.29 5.78
CA LYS A 60 -14.30 -7.92 5.30
C LYS A 60 -13.02 -7.37 5.88
N ARG A 61 -12.22 -6.74 5.03
CA ARG A 61 -11.00 -6.02 5.41
C ARG A 61 -11.00 -4.66 4.74
N ASN A 62 -10.38 -3.69 5.42
CA ASN A 62 -10.26 -2.33 4.92
C ASN A 62 -8.85 -2.12 4.33
N VAL A 63 -8.78 -1.57 3.13
CA VAL A 63 -7.55 -1.39 2.35
C VAL A 63 -6.52 -0.56 3.11
N LEU A 64 -6.91 0.58 3.69
CA LEU A 64 -6.03 1.45 4.47
C LEU A 64 -5.51 0.73 5.73
N SER A 65 -6.42 0.06 6.45
CA SER A 65 -6.08 -0.67 7.68
C SER A 65 -5.09 -1.81 7.42
N GLU A 66 -5.27 -2.57 6.34
CA GLU A 66 -4.36 -3.66 6.00
C GLU A 66 -3.03 -3.13 5.43
N SER A 67 -3.06 -2.08 4.60
CA SER A 67 -1.84 -1.42 4.09
C SER A 67 -0.96 -0.85 5.21
N ALA A 68 -1.57 -0.44 6.34
CA ALA A 68 -0.83 0.00 7.52
C ALA A 68 0.13 -1.06 8.09
N ARG A 69 -0.08 -2.35 7.79
CA ARG A 69 0.84 -3.44 8.15
C ARG A 69 2.20 -3.28 7.44
N ILE A 70 2.17 -2.99 6.14
CA ILE A 70 3.40 -2.73 5.35
C ILE A 70 4.05 -1.44 5.82
N ALA A 71 3.26 -0.38 6.00
CA ALA A 71 3.74 0.94 6.37
C ALA A 71 4.09 1.09 7.87
N ARG A 72 3.95 0.03 8.67
CA ARG A 72 4.18 0.02 10.13
C ARG A 72 3.41 1.13 10.86
N GLY A 73 2.18 1.39 10.43
CA GLY A 73 1.30 2.44 10.96
C GLY A 73 1.52 3.85 10.38
N ASN A 74 2.60 4.10 9.64
CA ASN A 74 2.86 5.41 9.03
C ASN A 74 2.23 5.51 7.63
N ILE A 75 0.90 5.62 7.57
CA ILE A 75 0.13 5.66 6.33
C ILE A 75 -1.00 6.70 6.44
N LYS A 76 -1.35 7.34 5.32
CA LYS A 76 -2.47 8.29 5.24
C LYS A 76 -3.52 7.81 4.26
N SER A 77 -4.76 8.27 4.43
CA SER A 77 -5.76 8.13 3.37
C SER A 77 -5.31 8.92 2.15
N ILE A 78 -5.50 8.37 0.95
CA ILE A 78 -5.19 9.08 -0.31
C ILE A 78 -5.97 10.40 -0.43
N LYS A 79 -7.12 10.54 0.27
CA LYS A 79 -7.92 11.76 0.29
C LYS A 79 -7.30 12.91 1.07
N GLU A 80 -6.30 12.64 1.91
CA GLU A 80 -5.63 13.64 2.75
C GLU A 80 -4.43 14.30 2.07
N ILE A 81 -4.05 13.84 0.87
CA ILE A 81 -2.87 14.32 0.13
C ILE A 81 -3.30 14.93 -1.20
N LYS A 82 -2.62 16.01 -1.59
CA LYS A 82 -2.75 16.64 -2.90
C LYS A 82 -1.56 16.26 -3.78
N ALA A 83 -1.73 16.36 -5.09
CA ALA A 83 -0.65 16.12 -6.05
C ALA A 83 0.57 17.01 -5.77
N ASP A 84 0.33 18.29 -5.42
CA ASP A 84 1.39 19.26 -5.11
C ASP A 84 2.18 18.95 -3.83
N ASP A 85 1.71 18.01 -2.98
CA ASP A 85 2.43 17.59 -1.77
C ASP A 85 3.54 16.56 -2.06
N LEU A 86 3.59 16.04 -3.30
CA LEU A 86 4.45 14.93 -3.74
C LEU A 86 5.23 15.30 -5.00
N ASP A 87 6.48 14.83 -5.08
CA ASP A 87 7.35 14.98 -6.26
C ASP A 87 7.20 13.81 -7.24
N GLY A 88 6.48 12.75 -6.85
CA GLY A 88 6.25 11.56 -7.66
C GLY A 88 5.38 10.53 -6.96
N LEU A 89 4.98 9.51 -7.72
CA LEU A 89 4.09 8.45 -7.25
C LEU A 89 4.62 7.09 -7.74
N VAL A 90 4.70 6.14 -6.81
CA VAL A 90 4.94 4.72 -7.11
C VAL A 90 3.73 3.93 -6.66
N ILE A 91 3.32 2.98 -7.51
CA ILE A 91 2.20 2.07 -7.25
C ILE A 91 2.75 0.65 -7.37
N PRO A 92 3.13 0.02 -6.25
CA PRO A 92 3.48 -1.40 -6.25
C PRO A 92 2.34 -2.25 -6.83
N GLY A 93 2.69 -3.39 -7.44
CA GLY A 93 1.72 -4.32 -7.99
C GLY A 93 0.95 -5.08 -6.91
N GLY A 94 0.38 -6.21 -7.33
CA GLY A 94 -0.65 -6.94 -6.58
C GLY A 94 -1.98 -6.90 -7.31
N SER A 95 -2.89 -7.80 -6.94
CA SER A 95 -4.20 -7.94 -7.59
C SER A 95 -5.27 -7.02 -7.00
N GLY A 96 -4.99 -6.36 -5.87
CA GLY A 96 -5.93 -5.50 -5.15
C GLY A 96 -5.96 -4.05 -5.63
#